data_AF-A0A918TKI8-F1
#
_entry.id   AF-A0A918TKI8-F1
#
_cell.length_a   1.000
_cell.length_b   1.000
_cell.length_c   1.000
_cell.angle_alpha   90.00
_cell.angle_beta   90.00
_cell.angle_gamma   90.00
#
_symmetry.space_group_name_H-M   'P 1'
#
loop_
_entity.id
_entity.type
_entity.pdbx_description
1 polymer ?
#
loop_
_entity_poly.entity_id
_entity_poly.type
_entity_poly.pdbx_seq_one_letter_code
_entity_poly.pdbx_strand_id
1 'polypeptide(L)'
;MAQRFGGKFSPSGTVERDHAGPVVGSAPRKGPLRLYVLTPLPFAVRAFTSPPGGLILGLAGAAVLALAVWLTLEGQKAQAAYDERRVSRRPAIPRKMMASALTGLGILLGSQMAGIGLIPALGLTFAATLLHTVTFGPDPLRDKGMEGVDTFQTDRVARAVDEAEAYLVAMKDAGLRANDRTIEARIEKFAGIARQLFRGIEGDPGDLSAARKYLTVYLMGARDATVKFVDLYARTRDAGTRAEYEALLTDLETNFADRTKALLSDNRSDLDVEISVLRERLQREG
;
A
#
# COMPACT_ATOMS: atom_id res chain seq x y z
N MET A 1 24.18 48.80 -8.07
CA MET A 1 25.27 47.83 -7.86
C MET A 1 24.79 46.47 -8.33
N ALA A 2 25.60 45.78 -9.13
CA ALA A 2 25.20 44.67 -10.01
C ALA A 2 24.97 43.33 -9.28
N GLN A 3 23.85 42.66 -9.57
CA GLN A 3 23.68 41.24 -9.28
C GLN A 3 24.46 40.43 -10.33
N ARG A 4 25.45 39.66 -9.89
CA ARG A 4 26.23 38.76 -10.75
C ARG A 4 25.41 37.48 -11.00
N PHE A 5 25.05 37.24 -12.26
CA PHE A 5 24.46 35.98 -12.71
C PHE A 5 25.53 34.88 -12.71
N GLY A 6 25.39 33.89 -11.84
CA GLY A 6 26.13 32.62 -11.91
C GLY A 6 25.24 31.57 -12.55
N GLY A 7 25.44 31.28 -13.84
CA GLY A 7 24.76 30.18 -14.53
C GLY A 7 25.40 28.82 -14.24
N LYS A 8 24.71 27.74 -14.64
CA LYS A 8 25.04 26.32 -14.40
C LYS A 8 26.41 25.83 -14.92
N PHE A 9 27.23 26.70 -15.51
CA PHE A 9 28.56 26.40 -16.06
C PHE A 9 29.65 27.36 -15.54
N SER A 10 29.44 28.03 -14.40
CA SER A 10 30.50 28.79 -13.74
C SER A 10 31.52 27.87 -13.08
N PRO A 11 32.85 28.16 -13.15
CA PRO A 11 33.91 27.29 -12.62
C PRO A 11 33.91 27.10 -11.09
N SER A 12 33.00 27.75 -10.38
CA SER A 12 32.87 27.73 -8.92
C SER A 12 31.47 27.29 -8.44
N GLY A 13 30.66 26.69 -9.32
CA GLY A 13 29.34 26.16 -8.97
C GLY A 13 29.42 24.74 -8.43
N THR A 14 28.88 24.50 -7.24
CA THR A 14 28.58 23.17 -6.73
C THR A 14 27.66 22.46 -7.74
N VAL A 15 28.10 21.33 -8.28
CA VAL A 15 27.24 20.42 -9.04
C VAL A 15 26.25 19.83 -8.04
N GLU A 16 25.08 20.43 -7.93
CA GLU A 16 23.94 19.81 -7.28
C GLU A 16 23.57 18.60 -8.16
N ARG A 17 24.12 17.44 -7.80
CA ARG A 17 23.68 16.17 -8.38
C ARG A 17 22.28 15.93 -7.83
N ASP A 18 21.31 16.19 -8.69
CA ASP A 18 19.91 15.85 -8.53
C ASP A 18 19.81 14.32 -8.37
N HIS A 19 20.00 13.83 -7.14
CA HIS A 19 19.89 12.43 -6.79
C HIS A 19 18.44 12.15 -6.39
N ALA A 20 17.90 11.08 -6.99
CA ALA A 20 16.54 10.55 -6.84
C ALA A 20 15.47 11.34 -7.61
N GLY A 21 15.46 11.16 -8.94
CA GLY A 21 14.23 11.30 -9.69
C GLY A 21 13.11 10.47 -9.05
N PRO A 22 11.83 10.89 -9.17
CA PRO A 22 10.73 10.18 -8.57
C PRO A 22 10.72 8.75 -9.12
N VAL A 23 10.87 7.75 -8.25
CA VAL A 23 10.48 6.38 -8.59
C VAL A 23 8.99 6.46 -8.83
N VAL A 24 8.62 6.57 -10.10
CA VAL A 24 7.25 6.64 -10.57
C VAL A 24 6.58 5.36 -10.09
N GLY A 25 5.85 5.43 -8.96
CA GLY A 25 4.89 4.41 -8.60
C GLY A 25 3.95 4.30 -9.78
N SER A 26 4.03 3.19 -10.52
CA SER A 26 3.15 2.98 -11.66
C SER A 26 1.73 2.93 -11.11
N ALA A 27 0.96 4.00 -11.35
CA ALA A 27 -0.44 4.02 -10.97
C ALA A 27 -1.12 2.75 -11.52
N PRO A 28 -1.98 2.09 -10.73
CA PRO A 28 -2.61 0.85 -11.17
C PRO A 28 -3.37 1.14 -12.47
N ARG A 29 -2.97 0.49 -13.56
CA ARG A 29 -3.67 0.59 -14.85
C ARG A 29 -5.08 0.03 -14.65
N LYS A 30 -6.07 0.93 -14.45
CA LYS A 30 -7.49 0.61 -14.19
C LYS A 30 -8.22 -0.06 -15.36
N GLY A 31 -7.52 -0.43 -16.44
CA GLY A 31 -8.09 -0.85 -17.73
C GLY A 31 -8.52 -2.32 -17.83
N PRO A 32 -7.61 -3.32 -17.73
CA PRO A 32 -7.92 -4.70 -18.11
C PRO A 32 -8.77 -5.47 -17.08
N LEU A 33 -8.81 -5.00 -15.83
CA LEU A 33 -9.43 -5.72 -14.72
C LEU A 33 -10.97 -5.75 -14.80
N ARG A 34 -11.59 -4.72 -15.40
CA ARG A 34 -13.06 -4.60 -15.50
C ARG A 34 -13.67 -5.67 -16.39
N LEU A 35 -13.02 -6.01 -17.51
CA LEU A 35 -13.52 -7.04 -18.43
C LEU A 35 -13.23 -8.44 -17.90
N TYR A 36 -12.08 -8.64 -17.26
CA TYR A 36 -11.69 -9.95 -16.71
C TYR A 36 -12.66 -10.48 -15.65
N VAL A 37 -13.30 -9.60 -14.86
CA VAL A 37 -14.33 -10.00 -13.87
C VAL A 37 -15.53 -10.69 -14.52
N LEU A 38 -15.82 -10.43 -15.80
CA LEU A 38 -16.95 -11.02 -16.52
C LEU A 38 -16.66 -12.39 -17.12
N THR A 39 -15.39 -12.82 -17.14
CA THR A 39 -14.96 -14.10 -17.76
C THR A 39 -15.69 -15.35 -17.25
N PRO A 40 -16.09 -15.46 -15.96
CA PRO A 40 -16.86 -16.62 -15.49
C PRO A 40 -18.29 -16.71 -16.05
N LEU A 41 -18.91 -15.60 -16.46
CA LEU A 41 -20.34 -15.55 -16.80
C LEU A 41 -20.71 -16.37 -18.05
N PRO A 42 -19.99 -16.27 -19.18
CA PRO A 42 -20.28 -17.10 -20.35
C PRO A 42 -20.25 -18.60 -20.06
N PHE A 43 -19.39 -19.04 -19.14
CA PHE A 43 -19.28 -20.45 -18.74
C PHE A 43 -20.50 -20.88 -17.96
N ALA A 44 -20.93 -20.09 -16.98
CA ALA A 44 -22.13 -20.35 -16.20
C ALA A 44 -23.38 -20.40 -17.10
N VAL A 45 -23.56 -19.42 -17.99
CA VAL A 45 -24.70 -19.38 -18.93
C VAL A 45 -24.69 -20.60 -19.87
N ARG A 46 -23.53 -20.94 -20.43
CA ARG A 46 -23.41 -22.11 -21.31
C ARG A 46 -23.65 -23.43 -20.55
N ALA A 47 -23.24 -23.53 -19.30
CA ALA A 47 -23.43 -24.73 -18.48
C ALA A 47 -24.91 -25.14 -18.37
N PHE A 48 -25.82 -24.18 -18.13
CA PHE A 48 -27.27 -24.44 -18.01
C PHE A 48 -27.94 -24.85 -19.33
N THR A 49 -27.28 -24.67 -20.47
CA THR A 49 -27.75 -25.11 -21.80
C THR A 49 -27.04 -26.38 -22.27
N SER A 50 -26.24 -27.01 -21.41
CA SER A 50 -25.41 -28.16 -21.75
C SER A 50 -25.98 -29.46 -21.19
N PRO A 51 -25.64 -30.62 -21.79
CA PRO A 51 -25.92 -31.93 -21.21
C PRO A 51 -25.32 -32.07 -19.80
N PRO A 52 -25.74 -33.04 -18.97
CA PRO A 52 -25.32 -33.15 -17.56
C PRO A 52 -23.80 -33.10 -17.33
N GLY A 53 -23.01 -33.75 -18.19
CA GLY A 53 -21.54 -33.67 -18.11
C GLY A 53 -21.00 -32.27 -18.41
N GLY A 54 -21.58 -31.57 -19.38
CA GLY A 54 -21.24 -30.19 -19.71
C GLY A 54 -21.70 -29.19 -18.64
N LEU A 55 -22.82 -29.45 -17.96
CA LEU A 55 -23.27 -28.66 -16.81
C LEU A 55 -22.24 -28.69 -15.68
N ILE A 56 -21.75 -29.89 -15.31
CA ILE A 56 -20.73 -30.05 -14.26
C ILE A 56 -19.44 -29.33 -14.64
N LEU A 57 -18.93 -29.57 -15.87
CA LEU A 57 -17.70 -28.93 -16.36
C LEU A 57 -17.82 -27.41 -16.47
N GLY A 58 -18.97 -26.92 -16.93
CA GLY A 58 -19.22 -25.49 -17.07
C GLY A 58 -19.33 -24.76 -15.73
N LEU A 59 -20.04 -25.34 -14.75
CA LEU A 59 -20.10 -24.79 -13.40
C LEU A 59 -18.74 -24.85 -12.69
N ALA A 60 -18.01 -25.97 -12.82
CA ALA A 60 -16.66 -26.10 -12.28
C ALA A 60 -15.70 -25.07 -12.90
N GLY A 61 -15.74 -24.92 -14.23
CA GLY A 61 -14.96 -23.90 -14.96
C GLY A 61 -15.30 -22.48 -14.52
N ALA A 62 -16.60 -22.16 -14.37
CA ALA A 62 -17.04 -20.87 -13.87
C ALA A 62 -16.56 -20.60 -12.43
N ALA A 63 -16.66 -21.58 -11.53
CA ALA A 63 -16.17 -21.46 -10.16
C ALA A 63 -14.65 -21.23 -10.10
N VAL A 64 -13.88 -22.01 -10.89
CA VAL A 64 -12.42 -21.86 -10.99
C VAL A 64 -12.04 -20.49 -11.53
N LEU A 65 -12.71 -20.00 -12.57
CA LEU A 65 -12.47 -18.65 -13.12
C LEU A 65 -12.86 -17.55 -12.14
N ALA A 66 -13.96 -17.72 -11.39
CA ALA A 66 -14.36 -16.77 -10.36
C ALA A 66 -13.31 -16.67 -9.24
N LEU A 67 -12.75 -17.81 -8.83
CA LEU A 67 -11.64 -17.86 -7.87
C LEU A 67 -10.37 -17.19 -8.43
N ALA A 68 -10.05 -17.42 -9.70
CA ALA A 68 -8.92 -16.77 -10.38
C ALA A 68 -9.08 -15.23 -10.42
N VAL A 69 -10.29 -14.74 -10.72
CA VAL A 69 -10.65 -13.32 -10.66
C VAL A 69 -10.43 -12.76 -9.27
N TRP A 70 -10.98 -13.42 -8.25
CA TRP A 70 -10.85 -12.99 -6.87
C TRP A 70 -9.38 -12.91 -6.43
N LEU A 71 -8.58 -13.94 -6.72
CA LEU A 71 -7.14 -13.94 -6.43
C LEU A 71 -6.38 -12.85 -7.19
N THR A 72 -6.75 -12.55 -8.43
CA THR A 72 -6.13 -11.47 -9.21
C THR A 72 -6.40 -10.11 -8.57
N LEU A 73 -7.65 -9.84 -8.16
CA LEU A 73 -8.02 -8.61 -7.46
C LEU A 73 -7.23 -8.45 -6.16
N GLU A 74 -7.15 -9.52 -5.38
CA GLU A 74 -6.53 -9.55 -4.07
C GLU A 74 -4.99 -9.54 -4.14
N GLY A 75 -4.42 -10.07 -5.24
CA GLY A 75 -3.01 -9.93 -5.58
C GLY A 75 -2.64 -8.52 -6.07
N GLN A 76 -3.52 -7.85 -6.82
CA GLN A 76 -3.28 -6.45 -7.21
C GLN A 76 -3.30 -5.50 -6.02
N LYS A 77 -4.21 -5.71 -5.05
CA LYS A 77 -4.19 -4.95 -3.78
C LYS A 77 -2.92 -5.20 -2.98
N ALA A 78 -2.51 -6.46 -2.85
CA ALA A 78 -1.29 -6.83 -2.14
C ALA A 78 -0.05 -6.21 -2.79
N GLN A 79 0.03 -6.21 -4.13
CA GLN A 79 1.12 -5.54 -4.83
C GLN A 79 1.07 -4.02 -4.65
N ALA A 80 -0.11 -3.38 -4.71
CA ALA A 80 -0.21 -1.94 -4.48
C ALA A 80 0.30 -1.54 -3.07
N ALA A 81 -0.04 -2.33 -2.05
CA ALA A 81 0.46 -2.13 -0.68
C ALA A 81 1.98 -2.36 -0.58
N TYR A 82 2.52 -3.35 -1.31
CA TYR A 82 3.97 -3.58 -1.39
C TYR A 82 4.70 -2.43 -2.10
N ASP A 83 4.14 -1.91 -3.20
CA ASP A 83 4.76 -0.86 -4.01
C ASP A 83 4.73 0.50 -3.31
N GLU A 84 3.71 0.79 -2.50
CA GLU A 84 3.57 2.03 -1.73
C GLU A 84 4.66 2.17 -0.65
N ARG A 85 5.12 1.05 -0.08
CA ARG A 85 6.11 1.04 1.01
C ARG A 85 7.53 1.04 0.46
N ARG A 86 8.43 1.80 1.08
CA ARG A 86 9.87 1.76 0.75
C ARG A 86 10.52 0.46 1.21
N VAL A 87 10.04 -0.07 2.34
CA VAL A 87 10.51 -1.31 2.94
C VAL A 87 9.31 -2.23 3.14
N SER A 88 9.33 -3.41 2.51
CA SER A 88 8.19 -4.34 2.56
C SER A 88 8.61 -5.77 2.25
N ARG A 89 7.98 -6.72 2.92
CA ARG A 89 8.13 -8.15 2.64
C ARG A 89 7.32 -8.53 1.41
N ARG A 90 7.82 -9.49 0.63
CA ARG A 90 7.04 -10.08 -0.45
C ARG A 90 5.72 -10.69 0.09
N PRO A 91 4.63 -10.66 -0.69
CA PRO A 91 3.40 -11.36 -0.31
C PRO A 91 3.67 -12.86 -0.02
N ALA A 92 3.10 -13.37 1.07
CA ALA A 92 3.33 -14.75 1.51
C ALA A 92 2.82 -15.81 0.52
N ILE A 93 1.79 -15.46 -0.26
CA ILE A 93 1.18 -16.32 -1.27
C ILE A 93 1.21 -15.58 -2.61
N PRO A 94 1.76 -16.16 -3.69
CA PRO A 94 1.80 -15.55 -5.02
C PRO A 94 0.43 -15.65 -5.69
N ARG A 95 -0.51 -14.79 -5.25
CA ARG A 95 -1.93 -14.83 -5.61
C ARG A 95 -2.16 -14.68 -7.12
N LYS A 96 -1.41 -13.80 -7.81
CA LYS A 96 -1.53 -13.61 -9.27
C LYS A 96 -0.99 -14.80 -10.05
N MET A 97 0.08 -15.45 -9.57
CA MET A 97 0.59 -16.68 -10.19
C MET A 97 -0.39 -17.85 -10.02
N MET A 98 -1.00 -17.98 -8.85
CA MET A 98 -2.08 -18.96 -8.64
C MET A 98 -3.27 -18.64 -9.55
N ALA A 99 -3.64 -17.37 -9.67
CA ALA A 99 -4.71 -16.94 -10.57
C ALA A 99 -4.41 -17.22 -12.04
N SER A 100 -3.15 -17.11 -12.48
CA SER A 100 -2.79 -17.43 -13.87
C SER A 100 -2.96 -18.92 -14.16
N ALA A 101 -2.52 -19.78 -13.23
CA ALA A 101 -2.72 -21.23 -13.32
C ALA A 101 -4.22 -21.62 -13.31
N LEU A 102 -5.01 -21.01 -12.41
CA LEU A 102 -6.46 -21.23 -12.35
C LEU A 102 -7.19 -20.70 -13.59
N THR A 103 -6.73 -19.60 -14.18
CA THR A 103 -7.27 -19.09 -15.44
C THR A 103 -7.09 -20.12 -16.55
N GLY A 104 -5.90 -20.69 -16.68
CA GLY A 104 -5.65 -21.80 -17.61
C GLY A 104 -6.58 -22.98 -17.35
N LEU A 105 -6.67 -23.44 -16.09
CA LEU A 105 -7.55 -24.56 -15.72
C LEU A 105 -9.03 -24.29 -16.04
N GLY A 106 -9.52 -23.08 -15.79
CA GLY A 106 -10.87 -22.68 -16.15
C GLY A 106 -11.13 -22.79 -17.65
N ILE A 107 -10.19 -22.31 -18.48
CA ILE A 107 -10.26 -22.45 -19.94
C ILE A 107 -10.20 -23.91 -20.40
N LEU A 108 -9.40 -24.75 -19.74
CA LEU A 108 -9.36 -26.20 -20.02
C LEU A 108 -10.73 -26.84 -19.79
N LEU A 109 -11.37 -26.57 -18.65
CA LEU A 109 -12.69 -27.09 -18.31
C LEU A 109 -13.77 -26.62 -19.30
N GLY A 110 -13.74 -25.36 -19.70
CA GLY A 110 -14.65 -24.85 -20.74
C GLY A 110 -14.39 -25.45 -22.11
N SER A 111 -13.13 -25.71 -22.45
CA SER A 111 -12.77 -26.35 -23.71
C SER A 111 -13.31 -27.78 -23.77
N GLN A 112 -13.21 -28.52 -22.66
CA GLN A 112 -13.82 -29.86 -22.56
C GLN A 112 -15.35 -29.81 -22.58
N MET A 113 -15.97 -28.83 -21.91
CA MET A 113 -17.42 -28.60 -22.01
C MET A 113 -17.87 -28.34 -23.46
N ALA A 114 -17.06 -27.62 -24.24
CA ALA A 114 -17.31 -27.33 -25.65
C ALA A 114 -16.97 -28.49 -26.59
N GLY A 115 -16.49 -29.63 -26.08
CA GLY A 115 -16.11 -30.79 -26.89
C GLY A 115 -14.82 -30.60 -27.70
N ILE A 116 -13.99 -29.62 -27.35
CA ILE A 116 -12.69 -29.40 -27.98
C ILE A 116 -11.74 -30.55 -27.61
N GLY A 117 -11.01 -31.07 -28.59
CA GLY A 117 -10.02 -32.13 -28.37
C GLY A 117 -8.91 -31.70 -27.41
N LEU A 118 -8.26 -32.67 -26.76
CA LEU A 118 -7.31 -32.39 -25.69
C LEU A 118 -6.12 -31.52 -26.13
N ILE A 119 -5.53 -31.79 -27.30
CA ILE A 119 -4.37 -31.03 -27.81
C ILE A 119 -4.71 -29.53 -28.00
N PRO A 120 -5.76 -29.15 -28.77
CA PRO A 120 -6.14 -27.74 -28.87
C PRO A 120 -6.59 -27.13 -27.53
N ALA A 121 -7.22 -27.90 -26.64
CA ALA A 121 -7.59 -27.44 -25.31
C ALA A 121 -6.35 -27.09 -24.44
N LEU A 122 -5.28 -27.89 -24.52
CA LEU A 122 -4.01 -27.59 -23.87
C LEU A 122 -3.34 -26.34 -24.46
N GLY A 123 -3.43 -26.14 -25.78
CA GLY A 123 -2.97 -24.91 -26.44
C GLY A 123 -3.69 -23.66 -25.93
N LEU A 124 -5.02 -23.72 -25.81
CA LEU A 124 -5.84 -22.64 -25.24
C LEU A 124 -5.54 -22.39 -23.77
N THR A 125 -5.32 -23.46 -22.99
CA THR A 125 -4.92 -23.40 -21.58
C THR A 125 -3.61 -22.64 -21.42
N PHE A 126 -2.58 -23.00 -22.22
CA PHE A 126 -1.29 -22.34 -22.20
C PHE A 126 -1.40 -20.87 -22.59
N ALA A 127 -2.13 -20.58 -23.68
CA ALA A 127 -2.35 -19.22 -24.15
C ALA A 127 -3.06 -18.35 -23.08
N ALA A 128 -4.06 -18.90 -22.40
CA ALA A 128 -4.80 -18.20 -21.34
C ALA A 128 -3.93 -17.90 -20.12
N THR A 129 -3.14 -18.86 -19.66
CA THR A 129 -2.18 -18.68 -18.55
C THR A 129 -1.14 -17.61 -18.90
N LEU A 130 -0.59 -17.66 -20.12
CA LEU A 130 0.40 -16.69 -20.59
C LEU A 130 -0.21 -15.30 -20.70
N LEU A 131 -1.40 -15.18 -21.29
CA LEU A 131 -2.08 -13.89 -21.45
C LEU A 131 -2.43 -13.28 -20.10
N HIS A 132 -2.89 -14.08 -19.14
CA HIS A 132 -3.11 -13.62 -17.77
C HIS A 132 -1.82 -13.08 -17.13
N THR A 133 -0.74 -13.86 -17.23
CA THR A 133 0.58 -13.48 -16.68
C THR A 133 1.10 -12.19 -17.29
N VAL A 134 1.01 -12.03 -18.62
CA VAL A 134 1.43 -10.81 -19.34
C VAL A 134 0.54 -9.61 -18.97
N THR A 135 -0.76 -9.82 -18.78
CA THR A 135 -1.72 -8.75 -18.50
C THR A 135 -1.59 -8.21 -17.07
N PHE A 136 -1.41 -9.09 -16.09
CA PHE A 136 -1.46 -8.71 -14.66
C PHE A 136 -0.09 -8.71 -13.97
N GLY A 137 0.93 -9.30 -14.60
CA GLY A 137 2.26 -9.49 -14.05
C GLY A 137 2.31 -10.58 -12.95
N PRO A 138 3.50 -11.15 -12.68
CA PRO A 138 3.71 -11.97 -11.50
C PRO A 138 3.66 -11.13 -10.21
N ASP A 139 3.37 -11.78 -9.07
CA ASP A 139 3.51 -11.15 -7.75
C ASP A 139 4.98 -10.78 -7.45
N PRO A 140 5.26 -9.75 -6.63
CA PRO A 140 6.60 -9.49 -6.13
C PRO A 140 7.16 -10.70 -5.38
N LEU A 141 8.35 -11.18 -5.77
CA LEU A 141 8.97 -12.39 -5.19
C LEU A 141 10.16 -12.11 -4.26
N ARG A 142 10.53 -10.84 -4.10
CA ARG A 142 11.67 -10.41 -3.28
C ARG A 142 11.22 -9.37 -2.26
N ASP A 143 11.91 -9.34 -1.14
CA ASP A 143 11.73 -8.27 -0.16
C ASP A 143 12.38 -6.98 -0.68
N LYS A 144 11.81 -5.84 -0.33
CA LYS A 144 12.26 -4.51 -0.77
C LYS A 144 12.83 -3.77 0.42
N GLY A 145 13.97 -3.10 0.25
CA GLY A 145 14.55 -2.21 1.27
C GLY A 145 15.07 -2.93 2.52
N MET A 146 15.33 -4.24 2.44
CA MET A 146 15.80 -5.08 3.56
C MET A 146 17.31 -5.38 3.50
N GLU A 147 18.06 -4.78 2.56
CA GLU A 147 19.50 -5.01 2.42
C GLU A 147 20.28 -4.19 3.47
N GLY A 148 21.00 -4.85 4.37
CA GLY A 148 21.94 -4.21 5.30
C GLY A 148 21.36 -3.76 6.65
N VAL A 149 20.06 -3.95 6.92
CA VAL A 149 19.40 -3.62 8.19
C VAL A 149 19.03 -4.91 8.92
N ASP A 150 19.22 -4.96 10.25
CA ASP A 150 18.79 -6.06 11.11
C ASP A 150 17.31 -6.38 10.86
N THR A 151 17.03 -7.52 10.22
CA THR A 151 15.69 -7.93 9.78
C THR A 151 14.68 -7.93 10.94
N PHE A 152 15.14 -8.17 12.16
CA PHE A 152 14.32 -8.09 13.37
C PHE A 152 13.83 -6.66 13.67
N GLN A 153 14.66 -5.64 13.45
CA GLN A 153 14.26 -4.25 13.69
C GLN A 153 13.23 -3.80 12.66
N THR A 154 13.46 -4.09 11.40
CA THR A 154 12.54 -3.77 10.31
C THR A 154 11.20 -4.48 10.46
N ASP A 155 11.20 -5.75 10.89
CA ASP A 155 9.97 -6.49 11.21
C ASP A 155 9.19 -5.90 12.38
N ARG A 156 9.88 -5.31 13.36
CA ARG A 156 9.23 -4.63 14.49
C ARG A 156 8.60 -3.32 14.03
N VAL A 157 9.27 -2.58 13.15
CA VAL A 157 8.72 -1.36 12.56
C VAL A 157 7.48 -1.68 11.74
N ALA A 158 7.58 -2.63 10.81
CA ALA A 158 6.46 -3.00 9.93
C ALA A 158 5.21 -3.40 10.74
N ARG A 159 5.37 -4.24 11.76
CA ARG A 159 4.25 -4.64 12.64
C ARG A 159 3.67 -3.45 13.42
N ALA A 160 4.51 -2.57 13.94
CA ALA A 160 4.04 -1.39 14.67
C ALA A 160 3.28 -0.42 13.76
N VAL A 161 3.72 -0.25 12.50
CA VAL A 161 3.05 0.58 11.50
C VAL A 161 1.72 -0.04 11.06
N ASP A 162 1.66 -1.36 10.84
CA ASP A 162 0.42 -2.05 10.50
C ASP A 162 -0.64 -1.92 11.61
N GLU A 163 -0.22 -2.03 12.88
CA GLU A 163 -1.11 -1.79 14.04
C GLU A 163 -1.57 -0.34 14.12
N ALA A 164 -0.67 0.62 13.86
CA ALA A 164 -0.98 2.04 13.83
C ALA A 164 -1.98 2.41 12.71
N GLU A 165 -1.82 1.83 11.51
CA GLU A 165 -2.74 2.02 10.39
C GLU A 165 -4.12 1.44 10.71
N ALA A 166 -4.18 0.30 11.42
CA ALA A 166 -5.46 -0.26 11.88
C ALA A 166 -6.22 0.70 12.81
N TYR A 167 -5.54 1.46 13.67
CA TYR A 167 -6.18 2.51 14.46
C TYR A 167 -6.72 3.65 13.60
N LEU A 168 -5.99 4.10 12.58
CA LEU A 168 -6.46 5.14 11.66
C LEU A 168 -7.70 4.71 10.87
N VAL A 169 -7.72 3.46 10.38
CA VAL A 169 -8.88 2.88 9.71
C VAL A 169 -10.08 2.84 10.66
N ALA A 170 -9.90 2.30 11.87
CA ALA A 170 -10.98 2.23 12.85
C ALA A 170 -11.48 3.62 13.29
N MET A 171 -10.59 4.62 13.37
CA MET A 171 -10.94 6.01 13.67
C MET A 171 -11.77 6.63 12.54
N LYS A 172 -11.37 6.42 11.27
CA LYS A 172 -12.11 6.88 10.10
C LYS A 172 -13.50 6.25 10.04
N ASP A 173 -13.60 4.94 10.23
CA ASP A 173 -14.86 4.20 10.23
C ASP A 173 -15.80 4.67 11.36
N ALA A 174 -15.25 5.02 12.52
CA ALA A 174 -16.01 5.65 13.59
C ALA A 174 -16.51 7.04 13.19
N GLY A 175 -15.65 7.87 12.58
CA GLY A 175 -15.99 9.22 12.14
C GLY A 175 -17.15 9.28 11.16
N LEU A 176 -17.27 8.32 10.24
CA LEU A 176 -18.39 8.23 9.27
C LEU A 176 -19.76 8.17 9.96
N ARG A 177 -19.84 7.62 11.18
CA ARG A 177 -21.10 7.51 11.93
C ARG A 177 -21.59 8.86 12.49
N ALA A 178 -20.74 9.88 12.56
CA ALA A 178 -21.17 11.24 12.95
C ALA A 178 -21.99 11.94 11.86
N ASN A 179 -21.88 11.50 10.59
CA ASN A 179 -22.52 12.12 9.43
C ASN A 179 -22.25 13.64 9.34
N ASP A 180 -20.99 14.03 9.62
CA ASP A 180 -20.49 15.40 9.55
C ASP A 180 -19.26 15.42 8.64
N ARG A 181 -19.44 15.99 7.43
CA ARG A 181 -18.40 16.07 6.41
C ARG A 181 -17.16 16.83 6.85
N THR A 182 -17.32 17.81 7.75
CA THR A 182 -16.19 18.61 8.24
C THR A 182 -15.31 17.74 9.11
N ILE A 183 -15.92 16.98 10.03
CA ILE A 183 -15.20 16.05 10.90
C ILE A 183 -14.52 14.94 10.08
N GLU A 184 -15.23 14.36 9.10
CA GLU A 184 -14.65 13.35 8.21
C GLU A 184 -13.40 13.87 7.48
N ALA A 185 -13.47 15.08 6.90
CA ALA A 185 -12.34 15.70 6.22
C ALA A 185 -11.14 15.95 7.15
N ARG A 186 -11.43 16.30 8.41
CA ARG A 186 -10.39 16.51 9.42
C ARG A 186 -9.72 15.22 9.88
N ILE A 187 -10.48 14.15 10.06
CA ILE A 187 -9.92 12.82 10.39
C ILE A 187 -9.01 12.35 9.24
N GLU A 188 -9.42 12.54 7.97
CA GLU A 188 -8.58 12.19 6.82
C GLU A 188 -7.30 13.04 6.77
N LYS A 189 -7.39 14.34 7.07
CA LYS A 189 -6.21 15.22 7.16
C LYS A 189 -5.24 14.72 8.23
N PHE A 190 -5.73 14.39 9.42
CA PHE A 190 -4.92 13.83 10.50
C PHE A 190 -4.28 12.49 10.09
N ALA A 191 -5.03 11.58 9.47
CA ALA A 191 -4.51 10.32 8.96
C ALA A 191 -3.37 10.54 7.93
N GLY A 192 -3.51 11.55 7.06
CA GLY A 192 -2.45 11.95 6.14
C GLY A 192 -1.16 12.40 6.84
N ILE A 193 -1.26 13.15 7.93
CA ILE A 193 -0.10 13.58 8.74
C ILE A 193 0.53 12.38 9.47
N ALA A 194 -0.29 11.51 10.07
CA ALA A 194 0.19 10.30 10.74
C ALA A 194 0.94 9.36 9.77
N ARG A 195 0.45 9.19 8.54
CA ARG A 195 1.14 8.40 7.51
C ARG A 195 2.48 9.00 7.07
N GLN A 196 2.67 10.32 7.18
CA GLN A 196 3.99 10.93 6.95
C GLN A 196 4.98 10.50 8.03
N LEU A 197 4.55 10.48 9.30
CA LEU A 197 5.36 9.97 10.41
C LEU A 197 5.74 8.50 10.19
N PHE A 198 4.79 7.66 9.78
CA PHE A 198 5.04 6.23 9.52
C PHE A 198 6.12 6.02 8.46
N ARG A 199 6.03 6.75 7.34
CA ARG A 199 7.04 6.68 6.26
C ARG A 199 8.43 7.13 6.72
N GLY A 200 8.50 8.09 7.65
CA GLY A 200 9.77 8.49 8.26
C GLY A 200 10.42 7.33 9.01
N ILE A 201 9.66 6.68 9.89
CA ILE A 201 10.14 5.55 10.71
C ILE A 201 10.43 4.30 9.87
N GLU A 202 9.68 4.07 8.79
CA GLU A 202 10.02 3.02 7.82
C GLU A 202 11.33 3.31 7.06
N GLY A 203 11.67 4.60 6.89
CA GLY A 203 12.94 5.03 6.30
C GLY A 203 14.12 4.91 7.25
N ASP A 204 13.89 5.07 8.55
CA ASP A 204 14.89 4.89 9.61
C ASP A 204 14.32 4.08 10.79
N PRO A 205 14.56 2.76 10.84
CA PRO A 205 14.07 1.90 11.92
C PRO A 205 14.54 2.28 13.33
N GLY A 206 15.63 3.04 13.47
CA GLY A 206 16.13 3.51 14.77
C GLY A 206 15.11 4.42 15.49
N ASP A 207 14.34 5.17 14.71
CA ASP A 207 13.36 6.14 15.20
C ASP A 207 12.14 5.53 15.89
N LEU A 208 11.90 4.22 15.69
CA LEU A 208 10.74 3.53 16.25
C LEU A 208 10.65 3.69 17.77
N SER A 209 11.79 3.64 18.46
CA SER A 209 11.83 3.76 19.91
C SER A 209 11.23 5.09 20.38
N ALA A 210 11.63 6.17 19.72
CA ALA A 210 11.27 7.53 20.08
C ALA A 210 9.88 7.95 19.54
N ALA A 211 9.37 7.24 18.52
CA ALA A 211 8.02 7.45 17.98
C ALA A 211 6.95 6.49 18.52
N ARG A 212 7.32 5.44 19.28
CA ARG A 212 6.40 4.37 19.75
C ARG A 212 5.10 4.89 20.36
N LYS A 213 5.17 5.92 21.21
CA LYS A 213 3.99 6.50 21.88
C LYS A 213 2.96 7.06 20.90
N TYR A 214 3.42 7.57 19.75
CA TYR A 214 2.57 8.10 18.70
C TYR A 214 1.84 6.97 17.98
N LEU A 215 2.53 5.86 17.66
CA LEU A 215 1.96 4.73 16.92
C LEU A 215 0.93 3.94 17.74
N THR A 216 1.06 3.93 19.06
CA THR A 216 0.18 3.14 19.94
C THR A 216 -0.74 4.03 20.76
N VAL A 217 -0.24 4.64 21.84
CA VAL A 217 -1.04 5.33 22.85
C VAL A 217 -1.87 6.46 22.25
N TYR A 218 -1.27 7.29 21.40
CA TYR A 218 -1.98 8.44 20.82
C TYR A 218 -3.00 8.05 19.76
N LEU A 219 -2.69 7.09 18.88
CA LEU A 219 -3.64 6.64 17.87
C LEU A 219 -4.80 5.82 18.46
N MET A 220 -4.50 4.96 19.44
CA MET A 220 -5.52 4.25 20.21
C MET A 220 -6.44 5.26 20.93
N GLY A 221 -5.84 6.24 21.62
CA GLY A 221 -6.59 7.31 22.29
C GLY A 221 -7.43 8.16 21.34
N ALA A 222 -6.88 8.52 20.17
CA ALA A 222 -7.60 9.28 19.13
C ALA A 222 -8.79 8.49 18.58
N ARG A 223 -8.61 7.19 18.32
CA ARG A 223 -9.69 6.29 17.90
C ARG A 223 -10.78 6.21 18.96
N ASP A 224 -10.41 5.99 20.23
CA ASP A 224 -11.38 5.86 21.32
C ASP A 224 -12.13 7.18 21.60
N ALA A 225 -11.43 8.31 21.53
CA ALA A 225 -12.04 9.63 21.62
C ALA A 225 -13.03 9.88 20.48
N THR A 226 -12.70 9.44 19.26
CA THR A 226 -13.59 9.54 18.10
C THR A 226 -14.86 8.73 18.29
N VAL A 227 -14.76 7.50 18.80
CA VAL A 227 -15.94 6.67 19.10
C VAL A 227 -16.84 7.37 20.12
N LYS A 228 -16.26 7.87 21.23
CA LYS A 228 -17.02 8.59 22.27
C LYS A 228 -17.67 9.87 21.75
N PHE A 229 -16.94 10.64 20.96
CA PHE A 229 -17.44 11.86 20.31
C PHE A 229 -18.65 11.54 19.44
N VAL A 230 -18.54 10.57 18.55
CA VAL A 230 -19.61 10.19 17.62
C VAL A 230 -20.85 9.70 18.37
N ASP A 231 -20.67 8.86 19.40
CA ASP A 231 -21.78 8.31 20.19
C ASP A 231 -22.55 9.40 20.95
N LEU A 232 -21.84 10.41 21.46
CA LEU A 232 -22.44 11.55 22.14
C LEU A 232 -23.11 12.51 21.15
N TYR A 233 -22.39 12.88 20.10
CA TYR A 233 -22.84 13.84 19.09
C TYR A 233 -24.06 13.33 18.31
N ALA A 234 -24.15 12.02 18.04
CA ALA A 234 -25.33 11.42 17.41
C ALA A 234 -26.61 11.61 18.23
N ARG A 235 -26.51 11.69 19.57
CA ARG A 235 -27.66 11.81 20.48
C ARG A 235 -28.02 13.26 20.76
N THR A 236 -27.03 14.10 21.03
CA THR A 236 -27.25 15.47 21.54
C THR A 236 -27.12 16.54 20.47
N ARG A 237 -26.35 16.28 19.41
CA ARG A 237 -25.92 17.29 18.42
C ARG A 237 -25.29 18.53 19.08
N ASP A 238 -24.64 18.32 20.22
CA ASP A 238 -24.07 19.39 21.02
C ASP A 238 -22.87 20.05 20.33
N ALA A 239 -22.92 21.38 20.21
CA ALA A 239 -21.88 22.17 19.55
C ALA A 239 -20.60 22.26 20.39
N GLY A 240 -20.71 22.22 21.73
CA GLY A 240 -19.55 22.25 22.63
C GLY A 240 -18.67 21.01 22.46
N THR A 241 -19.30 19.83 22.53
CA THR A 241 -18.67 18.53 22.29
C THR A 241 -17.96 18.47 20.93
N ARG A 242 -18.57 19.05 19.88
CA ARG A 242 -17.95 19.17 18.56
C ARG A 242 -16.71 20.05 18.58
N ALA A 243 -16.77 21.22 19.21
CA ALA A 243 -15.64 22.13 19.32
C ALA A 243 -14.47 21.51 20.09
N GLU A 244 -14.74 20.78 21.18
CA GLU A 244 -13.71 20.08 21.96
C GLU A 244 -13.02 18.98 21.15
N TYR A 245 -13.79 18.16 20.41
CA TYR A 245 -13.21 17.14 19.55
C TYR A 245 -12.41 17.76 18.39
N GLU A 246 -12.87 18.89 17.85
CA GLU A 246 -12.10 19.65 16.87
C GLU A 246 -10.79 20.21 17.46
N ALA A 247 -10.78 20.68 18.70
CA ALA A 247 -9.54 21.09 19.36
C ALA A 247 -8.58 19.90 19.50
N LEU A 248 -9.05 18.74 19.96
CA LEU A 248 -8.26 17.52 20.07
C LEU A 248 -7.61 17.12 18.73
N LEU A 249 -8.37 17.13 17.64
CA LEU A 249 -7.83 16.83 16.31
C LEU A 249 -6.72 17.81 15.92
N THR A 250 -6.84 19.10 16.29
CA THR A 250 -5.83 20.12 15.98
C THR A 250 -4.54 19.87 16.75
N ASP A 251 -4.67 19.49 18.03
CA ASP A 251 -3.54 19.14 18.86
C ASP A 251 -2.83 17.89 18.32
N LEU A 252 -3.58 16.86 17.92
CA LEU A 252 -3.03 15.65 17.32
C LEU A 252 -2.31 15.95 16.01
N GLU A 253 -2.92 16.71 15.11
CA GLU A 253 -2.31 17.14 13.84
C GLU A 253 -0.97 17.86 14.09
N THR A 254 -0.94 18.78 15.05
CA THR A 254 0.26 19.57 15.39
C THR A 254 1.35 18.69 15.99
N ASN A 255 1.02 17.89 17.01
CA ASN A 255 1.99 17.03 17.69
C ASN A 255 2.63 16.00 16.74
N PHE A 256 1.85 15.39 15.85
CA PHE A 256 2.39 14.43 14.87
C PHE A 256 3.24 15.12 13.80
N ALA A 257 2.85 16.30 13.33
CA ALA A 257 3.63 17.06 12.37
C ALA A 257 4.99 17.49 12.96
N ASP A 258 4.99 17.98 14.20
CA ASP A 258 6.21 18.40 14.88
C ASP A 258 7.12 17.22 15.20
N ARG A 259 6.55 16.06 15.59
CA ARG A 259 7.34 14.84 15.77
C ARG A 259 8.00 14.40 14.46
N THR A 260 7.27 14.46 13.34
CA THR A 260 7.81 14.12 12.02
C THR A 260 8.98 15.03 11.64
N LYS A 261 8.85 16.35 11.86
CA LYS A 261 9.93 17.30 11.62
C LYS A 261 11.14 17.05 12.50
N ALA A 262 10.93 16.71 13.78
CA ALA A 262 12.00 16.44 14.72
C ALA A 262 12.86 15.24 14.26
N LEU A 263 12.23 14.15 13.81
CA LEU A 263 12.95 12.98 13.26
C LEU A 263 13.79 13.37 12.03
N LEU A 264 13.22 14.14 11.10
CA LEU A 264 13.95 14.59 9.91
C LEU A 264 15.16 15.49 10.25
N SER A 265 15.05 16.29 11.31
CA SER A 265 16.15 17.15 11.78
C SER A 265 17.27 16.36 12.46
N ASP A 266 16.92 15.30 13.19
CA ASP A 266 17.89 14.42 13.85
C ASP A 266 18.75 13.70 12.80
N ASN A 267 18.09 13.10 11.80
CA ASN A 267 18.76 12.38 10.71
C ASN A 267 19.70 13.28 9.90
N ARG A 268 19.38 14.57 9.76
CA ARG A 268 20.29 15.54 9.13
C ARG A 268 21.51 15.83 9.99
N SER A 269 21.31 15.94 11.29
CA SER A 269 22.40 16.21 12.25
C SER A 269 23.37 15.03 12.29
N ASP A 270 22.86 13.80 12.28
CA ASP A 270 23.67 12.58 12.23
C ASP A 270 24.52 12.53 10.95
N LEU A 271 23.93 12.85 9.79
CA LEU A 271 24.67 12.92 8.53
C LEU A 271 25.78 13.99 8.57
N ASP A 272 25.50 15.16 9.12
CA ASP A 272 26.49 16.24 9.24
C ASP A 272 27.67 15.81 10.14
N VAL A 273 27.40 15.06 11.22
CA VAL A 273 28.42 14.46 12.07
C VAL A 273 29.25 13.42 11.31
N GLU A 274 28.62 12.49 10.59
CA GLU A 274 29.34 11.48 9.80
C GLU A 274 30.25 12.10 8.74
N ILE A 275 29.75 13.13 8.03
CA ILE A 275 30.55 13.88 7.05
C ILE A 275 31.76 14.53 7.72
N SER A 276 31.58 15.11 8.92
CA SER A 276 32.68 15.76 9.66
C SER A 276 33.76 14.75 10.06
N VAL A 277 33.34 13.57 10.54
CA VAL A 277 34.25 12.48 10.94
C VAL A 277 35.00 11.94 9.73
N LEU A 278 34.33 11.75 8.59
CA LEU A 278 34.98 11.29 7.36
C LEU A 278 36.02 12.30 6.85
N ARG A 279 35.72 13.61 6.90
CA ARG A 279 36.69 14.65 6.56
C ARG A 279 37.93 14.60 7.45
N GLU A 280 37.74 14.42 8.75
CA GLU A 280 38.86 14.33 9.70
C GLU A 280 39.73 13.09 9.44
N ARG A 281 39.14 11.94 9.12
CA ARG A 281 39.89 10.72 8.76
C ARG A 281 40.69 10.92 7.47
N LEU A 282 40.05 11.48 6.43
CA LEU A 282 40.72 11.76 5.15
C LEU A 282 41.88 12.76 5.30
N GLN A 283 41.79 13.72 6.23
CA GLN A 283 42.88 14.65 6.53
C GLN A 283 44.04 14.03 7.32
N ARG A 284 43.82 12.91 8.00
CA ARG A 284 44.87 12.20 8.77
C ARG A 284 45.56 11.09 7.96
N GLU A 285 44.89 10.56 6.94
CA GLU A 285 45.42 9.48 6.07
C GLU A 285 46.05 9.99 4.76
N GLY A 286 45.92 11.28 4.43
CA GLY A 286 46.61 11.95 3.32
C GLY A 286 47.76 12.82 3.81
#